data_AF-B0PE33-F1
#
_entry.id   AF-B0PE33-F1
#
_cell.length_a   1.000
_cell.length_b   1.000
_cell.length_c   1.000
_cell.angle_alpha   90.00
_cell.angle_beta   90.00
_cell.angle_gamma   90.00
#
_symmetry.space_group_name_H-M   'P 1'
#
loop_
_entity.id
_entity.type
_entity.pdbx_description
1 polymer ?
#
loop_
_entity_poly.entity_id
_entity_poly.type
_entity_poly.pdbx_seq_one_letter_code
_entity_poly.pdbx_strand_id
1 'polypeptide(L)'
;MDKYYLMYKDTPVISFGNHFEELTILDTACLPYGLRNRRIETAISLWLADRATPITRDNAEFLYMVLGKSRSPSAQRSTMLEFGGVSVNDFFWIKRAEESVTWAEVSPFIGSFKWSENDRAFGYGMLSGTASDALRPYRFSPEVTLQGNWSKCLVRKNDGVYLYKANDGDLREVEISKFGQMLGLDIVKYWAEDYEDVPCTVCKILSSESYQWITAEEIGEDEASVKYPEQFDTMQTFDYIIANPDRHAKNWGWVVDCELNPIKLTPLYDFNFALHSSISMETPDVLDVKLIGRAKSFLDSHINCPNRELYLSRIEELTK
;
A
#
# COMPACT_ATOMS: atom_id res chain seq x y z
N MET A 1 -19.63 15.07 -23.75
CA MET A 1 -18.47 15.00 -22.84
C MET A 1 -18.73 13.87 -21.89
N ASP A 2 -17.75 12.99 -21.69
CA ASP A 2 -17.88 11.91 -20.71
C ASP A 2 -17.84 12.53 -19.31
N LYS A 3 -18.90 12.30 -18.53
CA LYS A 3 -18.99 12.79 -17.16
C LYS A 3 -18.61 11.66 -16.20
N TYR A 4 -17.75 11.98 -15.24
CA TYR A 4 -17.25 11.06 -14.23
C TYR A 4 -17.65 11.51 -12.84
N TYR A 5 -17.71 10.55 -11.93
CA TYR A 5 -17.83 10.74 -10.51
C TYR A 5 -16.69 10.06 -9.79
N LEU A 6 -15.99 10.78 -8.92
CA LEU A 6 -15.24 10.17 -7.82
C LEU A 6 -16.27 9.73 -6.79
N MET A 7 -16.30 8.44 -6.52
CA MET A 7 -17.22 7.79 -5.61
C MET A 7 -16.47 7.38 -4.35
N TYR A 8 -17.14 7.41 -3.20
CA TYR A 8 -16.74 6.77 -1.96
C TYR A 8 -17.80 5.74 -1.60
N LYS A 9 -17.48 4.45 -1.80
CA LYS A 9 -18.49 3.39 -1.94
C LYS A 9 -19.56 3.83 -2.96
N ASP A 10 -20.85 3.82 -2.61
CA ASP A 10 -21.92 4.26 -3.51
C ASP A 10 -22.23 5.77 -3.45
N THR A 11 -21.48 6.54 -2.65
CA THR A 11 -21.70 7.99 -2.49
C THR A 11 -20.88 8.79 -3.49
N PRO A 12 -21.49 9.60 -4.38
CA PRO A 12 -20.74 10.53 -5.23
C PRO A 12 -20.11 11.65 -4.42
N VAL A 13 -18.79 11.83 -4.55
CA VAL A 13 -18.00 12.82 -3.80
C VAL A 13 -17.64 14.03 -4.65
N ILE A 14 -17.19 13.80 -5.88
CA ILE A 14 -16.82 14.85 -6.84
C ILE A 14 -17.35 14.46 -8.22
N SER A 15 -17.96 15.38 -8.96
CA SER A 15 -18.23 15.19 -10.39
C SER A 15 -17.27 16.03 -11.23
N PHE A 16 -16.84 15.50 -12.37
CA PHE A 16 -15.92 16.20 -13.29
C PHE A 16 -16.00 15.62 -14.71
N GLY A 17 -15.61 16.40 -15.71
CA GLY A 17 -15.43 15.94 -17.09
C GLY A 17 -14.06 15.29 -17.34
N ASN A 18 -13.81 14.78 -18.54
CA ASN A 18 -12.63 13.94 -18.82
C ASN A 18 -11.27 14.68 -18.69
N HIS A 19 -11.27 16.00 -18.69
CA HIS A 19 -10.13 16.88 -18.45
C HIS A 19 -10.25 17.67 -17.13
N PHE A 20 -11.10 17.20 -16.21
CA PHE A 20 -11.48 17.88 -14.96
C PHE A 20 -12.14 19.24 -15.12
N GLU A 21 -12.74 19.48 -16.28
CA GLU A 21 -13.68 20.58 -16.48
C GLU A 21 -14.96 20.36 -15.68
N GLU A 22 -15.67 21.45 -15.37
CA GLU A 22 -16.95 21.42 -14.63
C GLU A 22 -16.86 20.68 -13.28
N LEU A 23 -15.68 20.68 -12.65
CA LEU A 23 -15.44 20.00 -11.39
C LEU A 23 -16.33 20.59 -10.28
N THR A 24 -17.10 19.72 -9.64
CA THR A 24 -17.99 20.09 -8.52
C THR A 24 -17.82 19.10 -7.38
N ILE A 25 -17.54 19.60 -6.17
CA ILE A 25 -17.58 18.81 -4.94
C ILE A 25 -19.04 18.61 -4.56
N LEU A 26 -19.46 17.34 -4.45
CA LEU A 26 -20.83 16.93 -4.13
C LEU A 26 -20.99 16.57 -2.65
N ASP A 27 -19.94 15.99 -2.05
CA ASP A 27 -19.90 15.64 -0.63
C ASP A 27 -18.54 15.99 -0.03
N THR A 28 -18.50 17.08 0.74
CA THR A 28 -17.29 17.54 1.42
C THR A 28 -16.88 16.60 2.57
N ALA A 29 -17.82 15.93 3.22
CA ALA A 29 -17.52 15.04 4.34
C ALA A 29 -16.79 13.78 3.85
N CYS A 30 -17.13 13.31 2.65
CA CYS A 30 -16.51 12.15 2.02
C CYS A 30 -15.24 12.45 1.19
N LEU A 31 -14.68 13.66 1.24
CA LEU A 31 -13.47 13.99 0.47
C LEU A 31 -12.26 13.15 0.91
N PRO A 32 -11.47 12.60 -0.05
CA PRO A 32 -10.20 11.94 0.25
C PRO A 32 -9.27 12.86 1.03
N TYR A 33 -8.52 12.32 1.99
CA TYR A 33 -7.58 13.09 2.82
C TYR A 33 -6.57 13.87 1.98
N GLY A 34 -5.97 13.25 0.97
CA GLY A 34 -5.02 13.90 0.07
C GLY A 34 -5.58 15.07 -0.75
N LEU A 35 -6.91 15.27 -0.75
CA LEU A 35 -7.58 16.40 -1.41
C LEU A 35 -8.09 17.47 -0.45
N ARG A 36 -8.15 17.20 0.86
CA ARG A 36 -8.64 18.16 1.86
C ARG A 36 -7.70 19.35 1.96
N ASN A 37 -8.27 20.55 2.14
CA ASN A 37 -7.52 21.82 2.27
C ASN A 37 -6.62 22.16 1.06
N ARG A 38 -6.85 21.56 -0.11
CA ARG A 38 -6.11 21.84 -1.35
C ARG A 38 -7.02 22.49 -2.39
N ARG A 39 -6.41 23.13 -3.40
CA ARG A 39 -7.12 23.59 -4.60
C ARG A 39 -7.48 22.37 -5.44
N ILE A 40 -8.75 22.00 -5.43
CA ILE A 40 -9.22 20.72 -5.93
C ILE A 40 -8.96 20.54 -7.44
N GLU A 41 -9.03 21.64 -8.19
CA GLU A 41 -8.87 21.70 -9.64
C GLU A 41 -7.49 21.23 -10.09
N THR A 42 -6.47 21.40 -9.25
CA THR A 42 -5.12 20.90 -9.50
C THR A 42 -4.82 19.60 -8.74
N ALA A 43 -5.34 19.47 -7.52
CA ALA A 43 -5.02 18.35 -6.65
C ALA A 43 -5.60 17.01 -7.13
N ILE A 44 -6.82 16.99 -7.68
CA ILE A 44 -7.49 15.74 -8.10
C ILE A 44 -6.69 14.99 -9.17
N SER A 45 -6.11 15.70 -10.14
CA SER A 45 -5.33 15.08 -11.20
C SER A 45 -4.07 14.42 -10.66
N LEU A 46 -3.41 15.05 -9.67
CA LEU A 46 -2.19 14.53 -9.07
C LEU A 46 -2.51 13.35 -8.15
N TRP A 47 -3.56 13.46 -7.34
CA TRP A 47 -4.01 12.39 -6.47
C TRP A 47 -4.40 11.14 -7.26
N LEU A 48 -5.15 11.28 -8.36
CA LEU A 48 -5.45 10.16 -9.25
C LEU A 48 -4.20 9.57 -9.91
N ALA A 49 -3.26 10.40 -10.36
CA ALA A 49 -2.01 9.88 -10.92
C ALA A 49 -1.17 9.11 -9.89
N ASP A 50 -1.16 9.55 -8.63
CA ASP A 50 -0.41 8.92 -7.54
C ASP A 50 -0.97 7.54 -7.15
N ARG A 51 -2.30 7.37 -7.22
CA ARG A 51 -2.98 6.08 -6.98
C ARG A 51 -2.61 5.01 -7.99
N ALA A 52 -2.26 5.39 -9.21
CA ALA A 52 -1.91 4.45 -10.26
C ALA A 52 -0.59 3.76 -9.96
N THR A 53 -0.40 2.57 -10.51
CA THR A 53 0.91 1.90 -10.50
C THR A 53 2.03 2.87 -10.95
N PRO A 54 3.10 3.03 -10.15
CA PRO A 54 4.16 3.97 -10.45
C PRO A 54 4.84 3.69 -11.80
N ILE A 55 5.15 4.75 -12.55
CA ILE A 55 5.95 4.65 -13.77
C ILE A 55 7.34 4.05 -13.52
N THR A 56 7.85 4.14 -12.29
CA THR A 56 9.16 3.63 -11.83
C THR A 56 9.10 2.19 -11.35
N ARG A 57 7.91 1.57 -11.27
CA ARG A 57 7.79 0.19 -10.79
C ARG A 57 8.51 -0.77 -11.72
N ASP A 58 9.11 -1.79 -11.16
CA ASP A 58 9.59 -2.95 -11.91
C ASP A 58 8.44 -3.51 -12.77
N ASN A 59 8.80 -3.93 -13.97
CA ASN A 59 7.85 -4.39 -15.00
C ASN A 59 6.76 -3.37 -15.37
N ALA A 60 6.91 -2.07 -15.04
CA ALA A 60 5.96 -1.05 -15.49
C ALA A 60 5.87 -0.97 -17.03
N GLU A 61 6.94 -1.29 -17.76
CA GLU A 61 6.88 -1.34 -19.24
C GLU A 61 5.81 -2.30 -19.75
N PHE A 62 5.64 -3.47 -19.09
CA PHE A 62 4.58 -4.41 -19.40
C PHE A 62 3.18 -3.78 -19.24
N LEU A 63 2.92 -3.10 -18.12
CA LEU A 63 1.67 -2.33 -17.89
C LEU A 63 1.37 -1.42 -19.07
N TYR A 64 2.30 -0.53 -19.41
CA TYR A 64 2.07 0.50 -20.40
C TYR A 64 1.95 -0.07 -21.83
N MET A 65 2.69 -1.14 -22.14
CA MET A 65 2.55 -1.89 -23.39
C MET A 65 1.15 -2.50 -23.51
N VAL A 66 0.69 -3.25 -22.50
CA VAL A 66 -0.62 -3.91 -22.51
C VAL A 66 -1.77 -2.90 -22.56
N LEU A 67 -1.61 -1.76 -21.87
CA LEU A 67 -2.60 -0.68 -21.90
C LEU A 67 -2.54 0.17 -23.17
N GLY A 68 -1.52 0.02 -24.02
CA GLY A 68 -1.31 0.87 -25.20
C GLY A 68 -1.08 2.35 -24.84
N LYS A 69 -0.37 2.62 -23.74
CA LYS A 69 -0.15 3.97 -23.18
C LYS A 69 1.34 4.29 -23.10
N SER A 70 1.68 5.58 -23.08
CA SER A 70 3.05 6.04 -22.78
C SER A 70 3.33 6.04 -21.27
N ARG A 71 4.59 5.90 -20.86
CA ARG A 71 5.02 6.04 -19.46
C ARG A 71 5.01 7.52 -19.06
N SER A 72 3.87 8.03 -18.59
CA SER A 72 3.73 9.42 -18.17
C SER A 72 2.69 9.61 -17.06
N PRO A 73 2.78 10.69 -16.27
CA PRO A 73 1.72 11.05 -15.30
C PRO A 73 0.34 11.22 -15.94
N SER A 74 0.30 11.71 -17.19
CA SER A 74 -0.94 11.83 -17.96
C SER A 74 -1.57 10.47 -18.25
N ALA A 75 -0.74 9.47 -18.54
CA ALA A 75 -1.19 8.09 -18.74
C ALA A 75 -1.71 7.48 -17.44
N GLN A 76 -1.01 7.66 -16.30
CA GLN A 76 -1.48 7.21 -14.98
C GLN A 76 -2.89 7.73 -14.66
N ARG A 77 -3.13 9.03 -14.85
CA ARG A 77 -4.48 9.61 -14.72
C ARG A 77 -5.47 8.93 -15.65
N SER A 78 -5.14 8.81 -16.95
CA SER A 78 -6.05 8.21 -17.91
C SER A 78 -6.37 6.75 -17.57
N THR A 79 -5.41 6.02 -16.99
CA THR A 79 -5.59 4.66 -16.48
C THR A 79 -6.62 4.65 -15.35
N MET A 80 -6.60 5.61 -14.42
CA MET A 80 -7.65 5.69 -13.39
C MET A 80 -9.06 5.92 -13.96
N LEU A 81 -9.20 6.81 -14.95
CA LEU A 81 -10.51 7.05 -15.60
C LEU A 81 -11.00 5.81 -16.38
N GLU A 82 -10.07 5.13 -17.04
CA GLU A 82 -10.33 3.96 -17.87
C GLU A 82 -10.58 2.68 -17.07
N PHE A 83 -9.92 2.53 -15.92
CA PHE A 83 -9.96 1.34 -15.07
C PHE A 83 -10.57 1.61 -13.68
N GLY A 84 -11.32 2.69 -13.52
CA GLY A 84 -12.10 2.97 -12.33
C GLY A 84 -11.30 3.27 -11.06
N GLY A 85 -9.98 3.11 -11.03
CA GLY A 85 -9.13 3.47 -9.87
C GLY A 85 -9.51 2.78 -8.56
N VAL A 86 -10.17 1.61 -8.65
CA VAL A 86 -10.48 0.75 -7.50
C VAL A 86 -9.19 0.26 -6.88
N SER A 87 -9.09 0.32 -5.56
CA SER A 87 -7.89 -0.02 -4.80
C SER A 87 -8.19 -1.06 -3.74
N VAL A 88 -7.19 -1.88 -3.41
CA VAL A 88 -7.24 -2.73 -2.20
C VAL A 88 -6.97 -1.94 -0.92
N ASN A 89 -6.62 -0.66 -0.98
CA ASN A 89 -6.32 0.14 0.22
C ASN A 89 -7.52 0.94 0.72
N ASP A 90 -8.43 1.37 -0.15
CA ASP A 90 -9.46 2.36 0.18
C ASP A 90 -10.78 2.15 -0.56
N PHE A 91 -11.76 3.02 -0.27
CA PHE A 91 -13.12 2.93 -0.79
C PHE A 91 -13.41 3.85 -1.98
N PHE A 92 -12.38 4.50 -2.52
CA PHE A 92 -12.54 5.46 -3.61
C PHE A 92 -12.42 4.78 -4.97
N TRP A 93 -13.31 5.17 -5.89
CA TRP A 93 -13.29 4.68 -7.26
C TRP A 93 -13.97 5.68 -8.21
N ILE A 94 -13.81 5.47 -9.51
CA ILE A 94 -14.30 6.34 -10.57
C ILE A 94 -15.42 5.62 -11.33
N LYS A 95 -16.56 6.28 -11.37
CA LYS A 95 -17.76 5.83 -12.07
C LYS A 95 -18.08 6.79 -13.21
N ARG A 96 -18.36 6.28 -14.40
CA ARG A 96 -18.93 7.09 -15.50
C ARG A 96 -20.42 7.31 -15.27
N ALA A 97 -20.93 8.45 -15.69
CA ALA A 97 -22.30 8.85 -15.39
C ALA A 97 -23.37 7.90 -15.95
N GLU A 98 -23.08 7.23 -17.06
CA GLU A 98 -23.95 6.24 -17.70
C GLU A 98 -23.89 4.85 -17.07
N GLU A 99 -22.92 4.59 -16.19
CA GLU A 99 -22.78 3.28 -15.52
C GLU A 99 -23.80 3.13 -14.40
N SER A 100 -24.47 1.98 -14.33
CA SER A 100 -25.36 1.62 -13.20
C SER A 100 -24.66 0.79 -12.12
N VAL A 101 -23.35 0.55 -12.26
CA VAL A 101 -22.56 -0.29 -11.37
C VAL A 101 -22.48 0.29 -9.95
N THR A 102 -22.44 -0.60 -8.97
CA THR A 102 -22.41 -0.30 -7.52
C THR A 102 -21.08 -0.69 -6.88
N TRP A 103 -20.79 -0.17 -5.70
CA TRP A 103 -19.62 -0.57 -4.90
C TRP A 103 -19.58 -2.09 -4.67
N ALA A 104 -20.73 -2.73 -4.42
CA ALA A 104 -20.82 -4.18 -4.22
C ALA A 104 -20.33 -5.01 -5.42
N GLU A 105 -20.36 -4.44 -6.63
CA GLU A 105 -19.92 -5.11 -7.86
C GLU A 105 -18.43 -4.87 -8.16
N VAL A 106 -17.87 -3.76 -7.66
CA VAL A 106 -16.48 -3.33 -7.97
C VAL A 106 -15.52 -3.42 -6.79
N SER A 107 -16.00 -3.67 -5.57
CA SER A 107 -15.15 -3.71 -4.39
C SER A 107 -14.31 -4.99 -4.33
N PRO A 108 -12.97 -4.90 -4.22
CA PRO A 108 -12.12 -6.07 -4.08
C PRO A 108 -12.32 -6.79 -2.74
N PHE A 109 -12.99 -6.16 -1.77
CA PHE A 109 -13.25 -6.72 -0.45
C PHE A 109 -14.50 -7.63 -0.42
N ILE A 110 -15.39 -7.52 -1.41
CA ILE A 110 -16.66 -8.24 -1.44
C ILE A 110 -16.54 -9.49 -2.34
N GLY A 111 -17.11 -10.61 -1.90
CA GLY A 111 -17.04 -11.89 -2.63
C GLY A 111 -17.73 -11.88 -4.01
N SER A 112 -18.61 -10.91 -4.29
CA SER A 112 -19.24 -10.72 -5.60
C SER A 112 -18.32 -10.09 -6.64
N PHE A 113 -17.18 -9.54 -6.24
CA PHE A 113 -16.23 -8.96 -7.18
C PHE A 113 -15.64 -10.02 -8.09
N LYS A 114 -15.78 -9.79 -9.40
CA LYS A 114 -15.36 -10.73 -10.44
C LYS A 114 -13.87 -10.53 -10.74
N TRP A 115 -13.04 -11.25 -10.01
CA TRP A 115 -11.64 -11.49 -10.41
C TRP A 115 -11.64 -12.34 -11.68
N SER A 116 -11.31 -11.72 -12.81
CA SER A 116 -11.28 -12.42 -14.09
C SER A 116 -9.96 -13.18 -14.29
N GLU A 117 -9.97 -14.18 -15.19
CA GLU A 117 -8.72 -14.81 -15.64
C GLU A 117 -7.75 -13.79 -16.27
N ASN A 118 -8.29 -12.73 -16.89
CA ASN A 118 -7.49 -11.62 -17.40
C ASN A 118 -6.78 -10.85 -16.28
N ASP A 119 -7.44 -10.62 -15.14
CA ASP A 119 -6.80 -9.97 -13.99
C ASP A 119 -5.66 -10.82 -13.46
N ARG A 120 -5.85 -12.15 -13.38
CA ARG A 120 -4.79 -13.09 -12.97
C ARG A 120 -3.60 -13.06 -13.94
N ALA A 121 -3.86 -13.12 -15.25
CA ALA A 121 -2.80 -13.10 -16.27
C ALA A 121 -2.07 -11.76 -16.31
N PHE A 122 -2.82 -10.66 -16.19
CA PHE A 122 -2.28 -9.30 -16.11
C PHE A 122 -1.42 -9.12 -14.86
N GLY A 123 -1.93 -9.49 -13.68
CA GLY A 123 -1.20 -9.48 -12.42
C GLY A 123 0.08 -10.32 -12.49
N TYR A 124 0.01 -11.52 -13.04
CA TYR A 124 1.22 -12.35 -13.24
C TYR A 124 2.26 -11.65 -14.12
N GLY A 125 1.88 -11.07 -15.26
CA GLY A 125 2.82 -10.30 -16.09
C GLY A 125 3.39 -9.07 -15.38
N MET A 126 2.60 -8.44 -14.50
CA MET A 126 3.05 -7.34 -13.62
C MET A 126 4.02 -7.79 -12.53
N LEU A 127 3.99 -9.07 -12.13
CA LEU A 127 4.90 -9.67 -11.16
C LEU A 127 6.18 -10.18 -11.83
N SER A 128 6.06 -10.98 -12.90
CA SER A 128 7.16 -11.70 -13.53
C SER A 128 7.88 -10.90 -14.62
N GLY A 129 7.22 -9.90 -15.21
CA GLY A 129 7.70 -9.22 -16.42
C GLY A 129 7.60 -10.07 -17.68
N THR A 130 7.02 -11.27 -17.59
CA THR A 130 6.84 -12.16 -18.74
C THR A 130 5.50 -11.89 -19.41
N ALA A 131 5.52 -11.73 -20.72
CA ALA A 131 4.32 -11.68 -21.51
C ALA A 131 3.71 -13.09 -21.57
N SER A 132 2.63 -13.31 -20.82
CA SER A 132 1.60 -14.26 -21.27
C SER A 132 0.77 -13.58 -22.37
N ASP A 133 -0.13 -14.30 -23.07
CA ASP A 133 -1.04 -13.73 -24.08
C ASP A 133 -1.84 -12.55 -23.47
N ALA A 134 -1.25 -11.35 -23.48
CA ALA A 134 -1.57 -10.34 -22.48
C ALA A 134 -2.94 -9.72 -22.77
N LEU A 135 -3.95 -10.24 -22.07
CA LEU A 135 -5.31 -9.75 -22.13
C LEU A 135 -5.44 -8.50 -21.25
N ARG A 136 -6.18 -7.51 -21.76
CA ARG A 136 -6.49 -6.29 -21.03
C ARG A 136 -7.26 -6.65 -19.74
N PRO A 137 -6.88 -6.10 -18.57
CA PRO A 137 -7.52 -6.43 -17.31
C PRO A 137 -8.97 -5.92 -17.27
N TYR A 138 -9.73 -6.37 -16.28
CA TYR A 138 -11.09 -5.90 -16.08
C TYR A 138 -11.12 -4.38 -15.81
N ARG A 139 -12.19 -3.71 -16.22
CA ARG A 139 -12.35 -2.25 -16.04
C ARG A 139 -12.24 -1.81 -14.58
N PHE A 140 -12.47 -2.65 -13.58
CA PHE A 140 -12.30 -2.27 -12.18
C PHE A 140 -11.19 -3.06 -11.49
N SER A 141 -10.20 -3.51 -12.27
CA SER A 141 -9.08 -4.30 -11.76
C SER A 141 -8.23 -3.49 -10.78
N PRO A 142 -8.04 -3.94 -9.53
CA PRO A 142 -7.17 -3.27 -8.57
C PRO A 142 -5.67 -3.42 -8.88
N GLU A 143 -5.30 -4.26 -9.86
CA GLU A 143 -3.91 -4.44 -10.28
C GLU A 143 -3.26 -3.13 -10.77
N VAL A 144 -4.05 -2.21 -11.36
CA VAL A 144 -3.54 -0.94 -11.88
C VAL A 144 -3.35 0.14 -10.81
N THR A 145 -3.71 -0.14 -9.55
CA THR A 145 -3.53 0.77 -8.41
C THR A 145 -2.51 0.24 -7.39
N LEU A 146 -1.74 -0.79 -7.74
CA LEU A 146 -0.69 -1.30 -6.86
C LEU A 146 0.49 -0.33 -6.83
N GLN A 147 0.63 0.37 -5.71
CA GLN A 147 1.72 1.32 -5.45
C GLN A 147 3.04 0.63 -5.04
N GLY A 148 4.11 1.43 -4.94
CA GLY A 148 5.47 0.98 -4.61
C GLY A 148 6.25 0.44 -5.82
N ASN A 149 7.58 0.44 -5.74
CA ASN A 149 8.46 0.17 -6.90
C ASN A 149 8.70 -1.31 -7.21
N TRP A 150 8.60 -2.20 -6.23
CA TRP A 150 8.90 -3.62 -6.45
C TRP A 150 7.78 -4.32 -7.23
N SER A 151 8.15 -5.30 -8.04
CA SER A 151 7.22 -6.19 -8.76
C SER A 151 6.28 -6.89 -7.80
N LYS A 152 4.97 -6.77 -8.07
CA LYS A 152 3.92 -7.33 -7.22
C LYS A 152 2.62 -7.54 -7.99
N CYS A 153 1.77 -8.43 -7.49
CA CYS A 153 0.42 -8.67 -7.98
C CYS A 153 -0.52 -9.09 -6.86
N LEU A 154 -1.82 -9.12 -7.15
CA LEU A 154 -2.84 -9.60 -6.23
C LEU A 154 -3.27 -11.02 -6.60
N VAL A 155 -3.48 -11.84 -5.58
CA VAL A 155 -4.01 -13.20 -5.74
C VAL A 155 -5.20 -13.36 -4.82
N ARG A 156 -6.36 -13.69 -5.39
CA ARG A 156 -7.56 -14.02 -4.62
C ARG A 156 -7.51 -15.49 -4.20
N LYS A 157 -7.58 -15.73 -2.90
CA LYS A 157 -7.81 -17.05 -2.30
C LYS A 157 -9.21 -17.09 -1.65
N ASN A 158 -9.62 -18.26 -1.17
CA ASN A 158 -10.95 -18.47 -0.59
C ASN A 158 -11.25 -17.58 0.62
N ASP A 159 -10.22 -17.24 1.39
CA ASP A 159 -10.36 -16.49 2.64
C ASP A 159 -9.93 -15.02 2.53
N GLY A 160 -9.54 -14.54 1.34
CA GLY A 160 -9.21 -13.13 1.13
C GLY A 160 -8.32 -12.85 -0.07
N VAL A 161 -7.87 -11.60 -0.17
CA VAL A 161 -6.91 -11.13 -1.18
C VAL A 161 -5.52 -11.08 -0.57
N TYR A 162 -4.53 -11.50 -1.35
CA TYR A 162 -3.14 -11.59 -0.96
C TYR A 162 -2.30 -10.74 -1.90
N LEU A 163 -1.29 -10.07 -1.36
CA LEU A 163 -0.27 -9.38 -2.14
C LEU A 163 0.95 -10.29 -2.25
N TYR A 164 1.34 -10.60 -3.47
CA TYR A 164 2.57 -11.31 -3.79
C TYR A 164 3.57 -10.28 -4.29
N LYS A 165 4.73 -10.18 -3.63
CA LYS A 165 5.83 -9.29 -3.99
C LYS A 165 7.01 -10.17 -4.38
N ALA A 166 7.49 -10.04 -5.62
CA ALA A 166 8.67 -10.78 -6.07
C ALA A 166 9.86 -10.39 -5.20
N ASN A 167 10.65 -11.39 -4.79
CA ASN A 167 11.74 -11.16 -3.83
C ASN A 167 13.10 -11.70 -4.27
N ASP A 168 13.18 -12.35 -5.44
CA ASP A 168 14.41 -12.99 -5.94
C ASP A 168 15.08 -13.94 -4.92
N GLY A 169 14.27 -14.56 -4.04
CA GLY A 169 14.73 -15.41 -2.95
C GLY A 169 15.16 -14.69 -1.67
N ASP A 170 15.10 -13.36 -1.61
CA ASP A 170 15.39 -12.56 -0.41
C ASP A 170 14.24 -12.66 0.62
N LEU A 171 14.53 -13.28 1.76
CA LEU A 171 13.56 -13.53 2.82
C LEU A 171 13.50 -12.44 3.90
N ARG A 172 14.22 -11.31 3.75
CA ARG A 172 14.34 -10.31 4.83
C ARG A 172 13.02 -9.82 5.39
N GLU A 173 12.03 -9.58 4.53
CA GLU A 173 10.72 -9.08 4.95
C GLU A 173 9.97 -10.13 5.79
N VAL A 174 10.13 -11.41 5.46
CA VAL A 174 9.64 -12.54 6.25
C VAL A 174 10.36 -12.65 7.58
N GLU A 175 11.69 -12.49 7.60
CA GLU A 175 12.50 -12.57 8.81
C GLU A 175 12.17 -11.44 9.80
N ILE A 176 12.10 -10.20 9.31
CA ILE A 176 11.76 -9.03 10.11
C ILE A 176 10.32 -9.12 10.64
N SER A 177 9.39 -9.54 9.79
CA SER A 177 8.00 -9.78 10.21
C SER A 177 7.92 -10.80 11.35
N LYS A 178 8.67 -11.90 11.26
CA LYS A 178 8.73 -12.91 12.34
C LYS A 178 9.35 -12.34 13.61
N PHE A 179 10.46 -11.59 13.49
CA PHE A 179 11.10 -10.95 14.63
C PHE A 179 10.14 -9.99 15.34
N GLY A 180 9.50 -9.07 14.62
CA GLY A 180 8.52 -8.16 15.20
C GLY A 180 7.34 -8.86 15.86
N GLN A 181 6.85 -9.97 15.28
CA GLN A 181 5.80 -10.80 15.90
C GLN A 181 6.25 -11.41 17.23
N MET A 182 7.49 -11.90 17.32
CA MET A 182 8.05 -12.46 18.55
C MET A 182 8.23 -11.40 19.65
N LEU A 183 8.37 -10.13 19.27
CA LEU A 183 8.37 -8.99 20.19
C LEU A 183 6.96 -8.51 20.57
N GLY A 184 5.91 -9.06 19.94
CA GLY A 184 4.53 -8.67 20.17
C GLY A 184 4.14 -7.33 19.55
N LEU A 185 4.73 -7.00 18.40
CA LEU A 185 4.38 -5.80 17.63
C LEU A 185 3.12 -6.01 16.78
N ASP A 186 2.35 -4.93 16.55
CA ASP A 186 1.33 -4.90 15.48
C ASP A 186 2.06 -4.78 14.14
N ILE A 187 2.27 -5.91 13.47
CA ILE A 187 3.10 -6.04 12.26
C ILE A 187 2.41 -6.97 11.26
N VAL A 188 2.49 -6.63 9.98
CA VAL A 188 1.99 -7.49 8.91
C VAL A 188 2.75 -8.81 8.92
N LYS A 189 2.01 -9.91 8.80
CA LYS A 189 2.57 -11.27 8.72
C LYS A 189 2.97 -11.56 7.29
N TYR A 190 4.25 -11.86 7.10
CA TYR A 190 4.79 -12.29 5.83
C TYR A 190 5.26 -13.74 5.88
N TRP A 191 5.12 -14.45 4.76
CA TRP A 191 5.75 -15.74 4.52
C TRP A 191 6.29 -15.81 3.09
N ALA A 192 7.11 -16.81 2.81
CA ALA A 192 7.61 -17.08 1.48
C ALA A 192 6.70 -18.12 0.80
N GLU A 193 6.35 -17.86 -0.45
CA GLU A 193 5.58 -18.77 -1.29
C GLU A 193 5.93 -18.46 -2.74
N ASP A 194 6.11 -19.49 -3.55
CA ASP A 194 6.29 -19.30 -5.00
C ASP A 194 4.91 -19.09 -5.63
N TYR A 195 4.81 -18.12 -6.53
CA TYR A 195 3.63 -17.94 -7.37
C TYR A 195 3.97 -18.29 -8.81
N GLU A 196 3.43 -19.42 -9.26
CA GLU A 196 3.93 -20.13 -10.43
C GLU A 196 5.44 -20.42 -10.22
N ASP A 197 6.33 -19.78 -10.97
CA ASP A 197 7.80 -19.94 -10.86
C ASP A 197 8.50 -18.69 -10.26
N VAL A 198 7.76 -17.71 -9.75
CA VAL A 198 8.32 -16.48 -9.17
C VAL A 198 8.38 -16.60 -7.65
N PRO A 199 9.57 -16.58 -7.02
CA PRO A 199 9.68 -16.55 -5.57
C PRO A 199 9.17 -15.22 -5.04
N CYS A 200 8.29 -15.29 -4.03
CA CYS A 200 7.64 -14.11 -3.47
C CYS A 200 7.70 -14.07 -1.94
N THR A 201 7.69 -12.84 -1.41
CA THR A 201 7.12 -12.59 -0.08
C THR A 201 5.63 -12.31 -0.23
N VAL A 202 4.84 -12.89 0.68
CA VAL A 202 3.38 -12.85 0.60
C VAL A 202 2.80 -12.33 1.89
N CYS A 203 1.80 -11.46 1.77
CA CYS A 203 0.95 -11.06 2.90
C CYS A 203 -0.53 -11.04 2.49
N LYS A 204 -1.40 -11.15 3.49
CA LYS A 204 -2.84 -10.94 3.31
C LYS A 204 -3.13 -9.44 3.36
N ILE A 205 -3.99 -8.94 2.48
CA ILE A 205 -4.51 -7.57 2.57
C ILE A 205 -5.33 -7.44 3.86
N LEU A 206 -5.07 -6.39 4.63
CA LEU A 206 -5.67 -6.17 5.96
C LEU A 206 -6.74 -5.06 6.00
N SER A 207 -6.85 -4.27 4.94
CA SER A 207 -8.05 -3.47 4.65
C SER A 207 -9.24 -4.38 4.31
N SER A 208 -10.44 -3.83 4.46
CA SER A 208 -11.70 -4.56 4.35
C SER A 208 -12.86 -3.60 4.07
N GLU A 209 -14.07 -4.11 3.89
CA GLU A 209 -15.28 -3.27 3.77
C GLU A 209 -15.51 -2.31 4.96
N SER A 210 -14.90 -2.58 6.12
CA SER A 210 -15.05 -1.77 7.33
C SER A 210 -13.90 -0.78 7.55
N TYR A 211 -12.71 -1.08 7.00
CA TYR A 211 -11.51 -0.28 7.27
C TYR A 211 -10.62 -0.15 6.03
N GLN A 212 -10.14 1.06 5.79
CA GLN A 212 -9.19 1.42 4.74
C GLN A 212 -7.83 1.81 5.34
N TRP A 213 -6.79 1.74 4.52
CA TRP A 213 -5.44 2.14 4.87
C TRP A 213 -5.08 3.38 4.05
N ILE A 214 -4.89 4.50 4.74
CA ILE A 214 -4.51 5.77 4.12
C ILE A 214 -3.07 6.08 4.53
N THR A 215 -2.19 6.36 3.57
CA THR A 215 -0.77 6.58 3.83
C THR A 215 -0.54 7.84 4.67
N ALA A 216 0.58 7.88 5.40
CA ALA A 216 1.00 9.07 6.11
C ALA A 216 1.25 10.27 5.17
N GLU A 217 1.51 10.03 3.89
CA GLU A 217 1.61 11.12 2.89
C GLU A 217 0.30 11.90 2.73
N GLU A 218 -0.85 11.25 2.89
CA GLU A 218 -2.15 11.90 2.75
C GLU A 218 -2.66 12.56 4.04
N ILE A 219 -2.42 11.95 5.21
CA ILE A 219 -2.92 12.45 6.51
C ILE A 219 -1.87 13.26 7.27
N GLY A 220 -0.59 12.87 7.19
CA GLY A 220 0.53 13.54 7.84
C GLY A 220 1.08 12.82 9.06
N GLU A 221 2.35 13.10 9.38
CA GLU A 221 3.09 12.50 10.49
C GLU A 221 2.83 13.22 11.82
N ASP A 222 2.67 14.54 11.77
CA ASP A 222 2.39 15.38 12.95
C ASP A 222 1.10 14.93 13.66
N GLU A 223 0.09 14.52 12.90
CA GLU A 223 -1.13 13.98 13.49
C GLU A 223 -0.88 12.65 14.21
N ALA A 224 0.03 11.82 13.68
CA ALA A 224 0.31 10.48 14.18
C ALA A 224 1.04 10.54 15.53
N SER A 225 2.07 11.40 15.62
CA SER A 225 2.84 11.60 16.86
C SER A 225 1.99 12.17 18.00
N VAL A 226 0.93 12.93 17.69
CA VAL A 226 0.02 13.48 18.70
C VAL A 226 -1.10 12.50 19.08
N LYS A 227 -1.75 11.86 18.12
CA LYS A 227 -2.92 10.99 18.39
C LYS A 227 -2.54 9.59 18.84
N TYR A 228 -1.44 9.04 18.30
CA TYR A 228 -0.98 7.68 18.53
C TYR A 228 0.54 7.62 18.82
N PRO A 229 1.04 8.39 19.81
CA PRO A 229 2.48 8.50 20.09
C PRO A 229 3.14 7.14 20.32
N GLU A 230 2.52 6.26 21.10
CA GLU A 230 3.09 4.94 21.39
C GLU A 230 3.32 4.10 20.13
N GLN A 231 2.38 4.12 19.16
CA GLN A 231 2.53 3.38 17.90
C GLN A 231 3.60 4.03 17.00
N PHE A 232 3.64 5.36 16.98
CA PHE A 232 4.61 6.12 16.19
C PHE A 232 6.05 5.94 16.71
N ASP A 233 6.24 6.02 18.02
CA ASP A 233 7.54 5.81 18.68
C ASP A 233 8.01 4.35 18.54
N THR A 234 7.07 3.39 18.65
CA THR A 234 7.33 1.96 18.39
C THR A 234 7.85 1.75 16.97
N MET A 235 7.22 2.36 15.97
CA MET A 235 7.63 2.26 14.57
C MET A 235 9.06 2.75 14.37
N GLN A 236 9.35 3.99 14.79
CA GLN A 236 10.68 4.59 14.63
C GLN A 236 11.76 3.80 15.37
N THR A 237 11.47 3.37 16.60
CA THR A 237 12.39 2.56 17.40
C THR A 237 12.65 1.21 16.74
N PHE A 238 11.61 0.55 16.22
CA PHE A 238 11.74 -0.73 15.55
C PHE A 238 12.54 -0.60 14.25
N ASP A 239 12.25 0.41 13.42
CA ASP A 239 12.96 0.68 12.17
C ASP A 239 14.46 0.91 12.42
N TYR A 240 14.81 1.63 13.49
CA TYR A 240 16.23 1.79 13.89
C TYR A 240 16.88 0.45 14.24
N ILE A 241 16.21 -0.39 15.05
CA ILE A 241 16.73 -1.72 15.46
C ILE A 241 16.98 -2.60 14.23
N ILE A 242 16.06 -2.62 13.26
CA ILE A 242 16.17 -3.45 12.05
C ILE A 242 16.99 -2.80 10.93
N ALA A 243 17.58 -1.64 11.18
CA ALA A 243 18.29 -0.84 10.19
C ALA A 243 17.47 -0.61 8.90
N ASN A 244 16.26 -0.05 9.05
CA ASN A 244 15.37 0.30 7.95
C ASN A 244 15.44 1.80 7.63
N PRO A 245 16.22 2.21 6.60
CA PRO A 245 16.31 3.60 6.20
C PRO A 245 15.14 4.07 5.32
N ASP A 246 14.23 3.19 4.93
CA ASP A 246 13.20 3.45 3.92
C ASP A 246 11.78 3.57 4.51
N ARG A 247 11.65 4.03 5.76
CA ARG A 247 10.35 4.35 6.36
C ARG A 247 9.83 5.72 5.88
N HIS A 248 9.61 5.86 4.58
CA HIS A 248 8.96 7.07 4.04
C HIS A 248 7.44 7.04 4.24
N ALA A 249 6.78 8.19 4.07
CA ALA A 249 5.35 8.39 4.36
C ALA A 249 4.36 7.53 3.55
N LYS A 250 4.81 6.69 2.61
CA LYS A 250 3.98 5.68 1.91
C LYS A 250 4.16 4.25 2.44
N ASN A 251 5.20 4.01 3.23
CA ASN A 251 5.49 2.71 3.84
C ASN A 251 4.87 2.57 5.24
N TRP A 252 4.02 3.52 5.63
CA TRP A 252 3.19 3.42 6.82
C TRP A 252 1.98 4.36 6.66
N GLY A 253 0.98 4.21 7.53
CA GLY A 253 -0.16 5.10 7.51
C GLY A 253 -1.15 4.85 8.62
N TRP A 254 -2.42 5.05 8.29
CA TRP A 254 -3.54 5.09 9.20
C TRP A 254 -4.58 4.04 8.81
N VAL A 255 -5.07 3.32 9.81
CA VAL A 255 -6.32 2.57 9.66
C VAL A 255 -7.46 3.55 9.90
N VAL A 256 -8.31 3.69 8.88
CA VAL A 256 -9.45 4.62 8.87
C VAL A 256 -10.73 3.80 8.70
N ASP A 257 -11.77 4.10 9.47
CA ASP A 257 -13.06 3.44 9.32
C ASP A 257 -13.85 3.94 8.08
N CYS A 258 -15.06 3.40 7.88
CA CYS A 258 -15.93 3.82 6.79
C CYS A 258 -16.52 5.23 6.93
N GLU A 259 -16.46 5.81 8.12
CA GLU A 259 -16.91 7.18 8.41
C GLU A 259 -15.78 8.21 8.28
N LEU A 260 -14.61 7.78 7.78
CA LEU A 260 -13.41 8.61 7.64
C LEU A 260 -12.88 9.10 9.00
N ASN A 261 -12.94 8.26 10.03
CA ASN A 261 -12.24 8.49 11.29
C ASN A 261 -10.96 7.65 11.33
N PRO A 262 -9.77 8.27 11.55
CA PRO A 262 -8.57 7.51 11.86
C PRO A 262 -8.73 6.86 13.23
N ILE A 263 -8.55 5.53 13.30
CA ILE A 263 -8.76 4.75 14.53
C ILE A 263 -7.46 4.24 15.16
N LYS A 264 -6.40 4.09 14.36
CA LYS A 264 -5.02 3.76 14.79
C LYS A 264 -4.05 3.93 13.62
N LEU A 265 -2.74 3.81 13.89
CA LEU A 265 -1.76 3.59 12.82
C LEU A 265 -1.85 2.16 12.28
N THR A 266 -1.44 1.96 11.02
CA THR A 266 -1.35 0.64 10.40
C THR A 266 -0.37 -0.26 11.16
N PRO A 267 -0.58 -1.59 11.15
CA PRO A 267 0.49 -2.52 11.48
C PRO A 267 1.75 -2.20 10.68
N LEU A 268 2.94 -2.44 11.23
CA LEU A 268 4.20 -2.20 10.51
C LEU A 268 4.29 -3.11 9.26
N TYR A 269 4.67 -2.56 8.11
CA TYR A 269 4.78 -3.28 6.84
C TYR A 269 5.96 -2.75 6.01
N ASP A 270 6.18 -3.30 4.81
CA ASP A 270 7.23 -2.87 3.88
C ASP A 270 8.64 -2.88 4.48
N PHE A 271 9.25 -4.07 4.53
CA PHE A 271 10.60 -4.25 5.07
C PHE A 271 11.63 -4.74 4.03
N ASN A 272 11.27 -4.71 2.75
CA ASN A 272 12.16 -5.17 1.66
C ASN A 272 13.42 -4.31 1.48
N PHE A 273 13.50 -3.13 2.11
CA PHE A 273 14.69 -2.27 2.11
C PHE A 273 15.32 -2.12 3.51
N ALA A 274 14.96 -2.99 4.46
CA ALA A 274 15.60 -3.03 5.77
C ALA A 274 16.91 -3.86 5.78
N LEU A 275 17.58 -3.92 6.94
CA LEU A 275 18.90 -4.56 7.16
C LEU A 275 20.07 -3.86 6.46
N HIS A 276 19.94 -2.57 6.14
CA HIS A 276 21.02 -1.80 5.51
C HIS A 276 21.95 -1.19 6.57
N SER A 277 22.79 -2.04 7.17
CA SER A 277 23.70 -1.67 8.26
C SER A 277 24.73 -0.58 7.90
N SER A 278 25.07 -0.43 6.62
CA SER A 278 25.99 0.59 6.13
C SER A 278 25.38 1.98 5.98
N ILE A 279 24.04 2.10 6.04
CA ILE A 279 23.35 3.37 5.93
C ILE A 279 23.26 3.98 7.34
N SER A 280 23.73 5.23 7.46
CA SER A 280 23.57 6.01 8.68
C SER A 280 22.09 6.31 8.88
N MET A 281 21.58 6.03 10.08
CA MET A 281 20.21 6.36 10.47
C MET A 281 20.26 7.39 11.59
N GLU A 282 19.37 8.38 11.52
CA GLU A 282 19.15 9.30 12.62
C GLU A 282 18.49 8.54 13.77
N THR A 283 18.98 8.76 14.99
CA THR A 283 18.36 8.19 16.19
C THR A 283 17.00 8.85 16.40
N PRO A 284 15.92 8.09 16.67
CA PRO A 284 14.62 8.68 16.94
C PRO A 284 14.66 9.64 18.13
N ASP A 285 13.92 10.75 18.04
CA ASP A 285 13.82 11.74 19.12
C ASP A 285 13.21 11.15 20.40
N VAL A 286 12.28 10.21 20.22
CA VAL A 286 11.58 9.51 21.30
C VAL A 286 11.71 8.00 21.10
N LEU A 287 12.13 7.30 22.15
CA LEU A 287 12.39 5.86 22.13
C LEU A 287 11.31 5.08 22.87
N ASP A 288 10.82 3.99 22.27
CA ASP A 288 10.09 2.96 22.99
C ASP A 288 11.08 2.10 23.80
N VAL A 289 11.39 2.56 25.01
CA VAL A 289 12.28 1.86 25.95
C VAL A 289 11.78 0.46 26.32
N LYS A 290 10.46 0.20 26.26
CA LYS A 290 9.89 -1.14 26.52
C LYS A 290 10.19 -2.07 25.36
N LEU A 291 10.07 -1.60 24.11
CA LEU A 291 10.48 -2.36 22.94
C LEU A 291 11.97 -2.68 22.99
N ILE A 292 12.83 -1.71 23.29
CA ILE A 292 14.29 -1.92 23.40
C ILE A 292 14.60 -3.02 24.42
N GLY A 293 13.99 -2.95 25.62
CA GLY A 293 14.18 -3.96 26.66
C GLY A 293 13.68 -5.36 26.26
N ARG A 294 12.50 -5.45 25.61
CA ARG A 294 11.96 -6.71 25.08
C ARG A 294 12.88 -7.30 24.00
N ALA A 295 13.32 -6.47 23.06
CA ALA A 295 14.19 -6.88 21.97
C ALA A 295 15.53 -7.40 22.50
N LYS A 296 16.17 -6.69 23.43
CA LYS A 296 17.42 -7.13 24.06
C LYS A 296 17.25 -8.47 24.76
N SER A 297 16.24 -8.59 25.63
CA SER A 297 15.96 -9.83 26.37
C SER A 297 15.67 -11.02 25.46
N PHE A 298 14.95 -10.77 24.37
CA PHE A 298 14.68 -11.78 23.35
C PHE A 298 15.98 -12.24 22.65
N LEU A 299 16.82 -11.30 22.20
CA LEU A 299 18.07 -11.62 21.50
C LEU A 299 19.10 -12.29 22.42
N ASP A 300 19.11 -11.97 23.72
CA ASP A 300 19.96 -12.64 24.71
C ASP A 300 19.56 -14.12 24.90
N SER A 301 18.27 -14.43 24.80
CA SER A 301 17.74 -15.80 24.93
C SER A 301 17.71 -16.60 23.62
N HIS A 302 17.85 -15.95 22.47
CA HIS A 302 17.73 -16.58 21.13
C HIS A 302 18.99 -16.37 20.29
N ILE A 303 20.06 -17.09 20.62
CA ILE A 303 21.38 -16.96 19.97
C ILE A 303 21.37 -17.23 18.46
N ASN A 304 20.41 -18.00 17.96
CA ASN A 304 20.26 -18.35 16.55
C ASN A 304 19.29 -17.43 15.79
N CYS A 305 18.88 -16.29 16.38
CA CYS A 305 18.04 -15.32 15.68
C CYS A 305 18.78 -14.78 14.43
N PRO A 306 18.14 -14.76 13.25
CA PRO A 306 18.70 -14.07 12.08
C PRO A 306 19.00 -12.60 12.39
N ASN A 307 20.08 -12.07 11.82
CA ASN A 307 20.51 -10.68 11.98
C ASN A 307 20.76 -10.22 13.44
N ARG A 308 20.91 -11.16 14.37
CA ARG A 308 21.05 -10.88 15.81
C ARG A 308 22.15 -9.87 16.13
N GLU A 309 23.33 -10.01 15.53
CA GLU A 309 24.46 -9.11 15.79
C GLU A 309 24.16 -7.67 15.37
N LEU A 310 23.49 -7.49 14.23
CA LEU A 310 23.02 -6.18 13.77
C LEU A 310 22.03 -5.58 14.78
N TYR A 311 21.00 -6.35 15.16
CA TYR A 311 19.97 -5.85 16.07
C TYR A 311 20.55 -5.49 17.44
N LEU A 312 21.47 -6.28 17.97
CA LEU A 312 22.16 -5.97 19.22
C LEU A 312 23.02 -4.72 19.11
N SER A 313 23.77 -4.57 18.02
CA SER A 313 24.58 -3.37 17.76
C SER A 313 23.71 -2.11 17.77
N ARG A 314 22.56 -2.14 17.08
CA ARG A 314 21.60 -1.02 17.06
C ARG A 314 20.98 -0.74 18.42
N ILE A 315 20.61 -1.80 19.16
CA ILE A 315 20.11 -1.66 20.53
C ILE A 315 21.16 -1.01 21.45
N GLU A 316 22.43 -1.38 21.31
CA GLU A 316 23.51 -0.78 22.10
C GLU A 316 23.68 0.72 21.78
N GLU A 317 23.57 1.13 20.52
CA GLU A 317 23.57 2.54 20.10
C GLU A 317 22.45 3.35 20.76
N LEU A 318 21.25 2.78 20.91
CA LEU A 318 20.10 3.43 21.56
C LEU A 318 20.20 3.53 23.09
N THR A 319 21.14 2.82 23.72
CA THR A 319 21.27 2.75 25.18
C THR A 319 22.49 3.51 25.73
N LYS A 320 23.24 4.19 24.86
CA LYS A 320 24.38 5.05 25.22
C LYS A 320 23.92 6.46 25.61
#